data_AF-A0A519KV24-F1
#
_entry.id   AF-A0A519KV24-F1
#
_cell.length_a   1.000
_cell.length_b   1.000
_cell.length_c   1.000
_cell.angle_alpha   90.00
_cell.angle_beta   90.00
_cell.angle_gamma   90.00
#
_symmetry.space_group_name_H-M   'P 1'
#
loop_
_entity.id
_entity.type
_entity.pdbx_description
1 polymer ?
#
loop_
_entity_poly.entity_id
_entity_poly.type
_entity_poly.pdbx_seq_one_letter_code
_entity_poly.pdbx_strand_id
1 'polypeptide(L)'
;LHLGAVSRKDQPDLYNLLENLCISRGLPTPTLRIIESPSLNAYASGLHTGRYSVTVTRGLMERLDRAEMEAVLGHELTHIINKDVRTMVIASIFAGIISVLAELLFRGLFYVRPGRGKDNKNAGPLILIGLAIAAVGTVLAVLIRLSLSRTREYVADAGAVELTKNPDAMISALRKIDGHSTLQAPDEVRGMFLDNQDRGSGLDALFSTHPPIEKRIAALIQFAGGIDNGPWGDLEAAPAPGTAVPSTPSTSVPIS
;
A
#
# COMPACT_ATOMS: atom_id res chain seq x y z
N LEU A 1 4.02 -12.48 17.25
CA LEU A 1 4.47 -12.33 15.85
C LEU A 1 5.88 -12.91 15.73
N HIS A 2 6.01 -14.18 15.30
CA HIS A 2 7.31 -14.72 14.93
C HIS A 2 7.69 -14.14 13.56
N LEU A 3 8.57 -13.15 13.54
CA LEU A 3 9.13 -12.57 12.32
C LEU A 3 10.39 -13.35 11.94
N GLY A 4 10.22 -14.48 11.25
CA GLY A 4 11.35 -15.24 10.71
C GLY A 4 11.91 -14.56 9.48
N ALA A 5 13.19 -14.19 9.49
CA ALA A 5 13.90 -13.91 8.25
C ALA A 5 14.01 -15.22 7.45
N VAL A 6 13.69 -15.17 6.17
CA VAL A 6 13.57 -16.35 5.33
C VAL A 6 14.77 -16.41 4.40
N SER A 7 15.46 -17.54 4.39
CA SER A 7 16.56 -17.77 3.46
C SER A 7 16.03 -18.32 2.13
N ARG A 8 16.84 -18.22 1.08
CA ARG A 8 16.53 -18.82 -0.23
C ARG A 8 16.26 -20.32 -0.15
N LYS A 9 16.83 -21.03 0.83
CA LYS A 9 16.61 -22.47 1.02
C LYS A 9 15.22 -22.79 1.58
N ASP A 10 14.66 -21.86 2.36
CA ASP A 10 13.39 -22.08 3.05
C ASP A 10 12.20 -21.84 2.12
N GLN A 11 12.31 -20.83 1.24
CA GLN A 11 11.27 -20.45 0.26
C GLN A 11 11.90 -20.02 -1.07
N PRO A 12 12.36 -20.98 -1.90
CA PRO A 12 13.09 -20.68 -3.13
C PRO A 12 12.25 -19.91 -4.14
N ASP A 13 10.97 -20.27 -4.32
CA ASP A 13 10.11 -19.64 -5.33
C ASP A 13 9.85 -18.17 -5.03
N LEU A 14 9.41 -17.87 -3.81
CA LEU A 14 9.15 -16.51 -3.36
C LEU A 14 10.41 -15.65 -3.38
N TYR A 15 11.55 -16.22 -2.96
CA TYR A 15 12.83 -15.53 -2.99
C TYR A 15 13.26 -15.21 -4.43
N ASN A 16 13.10 -16.17 -5.36
CA ASN A 16 13.44 -15.97 -6.77
C ASN A 16 12.56 -14.89 -7.42
N LEU A 17 11.26 -14.82 -7.09
CA LEU A 17 10.39 -13.74 -7.57
C LEU A 17 10.92 -12.37 -7.15
N LEU A 18 11.18 -12.18 -5.86
CA LEU A 18 11.69 -10.90 -5.34
C LEU A 18 13.08 -10.58 -5.91
N GLU A 19 13.98 -11.56 -5.98
CA GLU A 19 15.33 -11.40 -6.51
C GLU A 19 15.31 -10.99 -7.99
N ASN A 20 14.49 -11.64 -8.83
CA ASN A 20 14.35 -11.29 -10.24
C ASN A 20 13.88 -9.84 -10.44
N LEU A 21 12.88 -9.41 -9.67
CA LEU A 21 12.40 -8.03 -9.69
C LEU A 21 13.51 -7.04 -9.29
N CYS A 22 14.30 -7.37 -8.26
CA CYS A 22 15.43 -6.53 -7.83
C CYS A 22 16.53 -6.46 -8.89
N ILE A 23 16.88 -7.59 -9.52
CA ILE A 23 17.86 -7.66 -10.60
C ILE A 23 17.45 -6.75 -11.76
N SER A 24 16.17 -6.76 -12.14
CA SER A 24 15.65 -5.93 -13.25
C SER A 24 15.86 -4.42 -13.05
N ARG A 25 16.03 -3.97 -11.80
CA ARG A 25 16.25 -2.56 -11.42
C ARG A 25 17.63 -2.29 -10.83
N GLY A 26 18.54 -3.27 -10.83
CA GLY A 26 19.88 -3.12 -10.26
C GLY A 26 19.87 -2.85 -8.75
N LEU A 27 18.89 -3.42 -8.03
CA LEU A 27 18.75 -3.24 -6.58
C LEU A 27 19.29 -4.45 -5.81
N PRO A 28 19.85 -4.23 -4.60
CA PRO A 28 20.11 -5.34 -3.69
C PRO A 28 18.79 -5.93 -3.19
N THR A 29 18.68 -7.25 -3.19
CA THR A 29 17.48 -7.96 -2.72
C THR A 29 17.20 -7.63 -1.25
N PRO A 30 16.02 -7.07 -0.92
CA PRO A 30 15.61 -6.81 0.46
C PRO A 30 15.52 -8.10 1.28
N THR A 31 15.60 -7.98 2.61
CA THR A 31 15.37 -9.14 3.49
C THR A 31 13.91 -9.59 3.37
N LEU A 32 13.69 -10.83 2.96
CA LEU A 32 12.36 -11.42 2.91
C LEU A 32 11.96 -11.97 4.29
N ARG A 33 10.74 -11.66 4.72
CA ARG A 33 10.17 -12.15 5.99
C ARG A 33 8.80 -12.75 5.75
N ILE A 34 8.48 -13.80 6.50
CA ILE A 34 7.16 -14.40 6.51
C ILE A 34 6.54 -14.28 7.89
N ILE A 35 5.27 -13.87 7.93
CA ILE A 35 4.42 -13.90 9.11
C ILE A 35 3.44 -15.07 8.95
N GLU A 36 3.42 -15.96 9.94
CA GLU A 36 2.40 -17.01 10.05
C GLU A 36 1.07 -16.39 10.49
N SER A 37 0.29 -15.92 9.51
CA SER A 37 -1.05 -15.34 9.67
C SER A 37 -1.91 -15.70 8.46
N PRO A 38 -3.21 -16.00 8.66
CA PRO A 38 -4.14 -16.28 7.56
C PRO A 38 -4.60 -15.03 6.81
N SER A 39 -4.29 -13.82 7.30
CA SER A 39 -4.57 -12.55 6.62
C SER A 39 -3.90 -12.49 5.24
N LEU A 40 -4.50 -11.76 4.30
CA LEU A 40 -3.93 -11.51 2.98
C LEU A 40 -3.19 -10.17 2.97
N ASN A 41 -1.93 -10.18 3.42
CA ASN A 41 -1.18 -8.93 3.59
C ASN A 41 0.31 -9.08 3.23
N ALA A 42 0.89 -8.00 2.72
CA ALA A 42 2.32 -7.80 2.51
C ALA A 42 2.65 -6.35 2.84
N TYR A 43 3.91 -6.06 3.14
CA TYR A 43 4.38 -4.68 3.27
C TYR A 43 5.91 -4.59 3.17
N ALA A 44 6.37 -3.50 2.58
CA ALA A 44 7.76 -3.08 2.60
C ALA A 44 8.06 -2.21 3.84
N SER A 45 9.24 -2.42 4.44
CA SER A 45 9.72 -1.65 5.58
C SER A 45 11.21 -1.38 5.49
N GLY A 46 11.67 -0.33 6.19
CA GLY A 46 13.07 0.10 6.21
C GLY A 46 13.25 1.55 5.78
N LEU A 47 14.34 2.17 6.24
CA LEU A 47 14.63 3.59 5.99
C LEU A 47 15.92 3.84 5.19
N HIS A 48 16.77 2.82 5.08
CA HIS A 48 18.10 2.93 4.48
C HIS A 48 18.33 1.78 3.50
N THR A 49 19.00 2.07 2.40
CA THR A 49 19.45 1.08 1.42
C THR A 49 20.26 -0.01 2.12
N GLY A 50 19.95 -1.29 1.84
CA GLY A 50 20.56 -2.45 2.50
C GLY A 50 19.89 -2.89 3.81
N ARG A 51 18.94 -2.12 4.34
CA ARG A 51 18.10 -2.50 5.50
C ARG A 51 16.61 -2.54 5.19
N TYR A 52 16.27 -2.64 3.91
CA TYR A 52 14.88 -2.85 3.50
C TYR A 52 14.49 -4.31 3.73
N SER A 53 13.24 -4.52 4.14
CA SER A 53 12.63 -5.83 4.23
C SER A 53 11.25 -5.82 3.60
N VAL A 54 10.93 -6.87 2.85
CA VAL A 54 9.59 -7.15 2.36
C VAL A 54 9.04 -8.28 3.21
N THR A 55 7.89 -8.04 3.83
CA THR A 55 7.21 -9.02 4.67
C THR A 55 5.94 -9.47 3.97
N VAL A 56 5.74 -10.78 3.89
CA VAL A 56 4.51 -11.39 3.37
C VAL A 56 3.86 -12.26 4.45
N THR A 57 2.57 -12.50 4.33
CA THR A 57 1.82 -13.38 5.23
C THR A 57 1.61 -14.75 4.59
N ARG A 58 1.51 -15.80 5.41
CA ARG A 58 1.22 -17.17 4.96
C ARG A 58 -0.09 -17.24 4.16
N GLY A 59 -1.15 -16.59 4.62
CA GLY A 59 -2.44 -16.55 3.93
C GLY A 59 -2.36 -15.93 2.54
N LEU A 60 -1.55 -14.89 2.36
CA LEU A 60 -1.29 -14.30 1.04
C LEU A 60 -0.58 -15.30 0.11
N MET A 61 0.42 -16.02 0.61
CA MET A 61 1.17 -17.01 -0.16
C MET A 61 0.32 -18.20 -0.60
N GLU A 62 -0.66 -18.60 0.21
CA GLU A 62 -1.56 -19.71 -0.11
C GLU A 62 -2.68 -19.29 -1.07
N ARG A 63 -3.05 -18.01 -1.09
CA ARG A 63 -4.19 -17.51 -1.86
C ARG A 63 -3.83 -17.01 -3.26
N LEU A 64 -2.66 -16.40 -3.40
CA LEU A 64 -2.21 -15.83 -4.68
C LEU A 64 -1.45 -16.86 -5.50
N ASP A 65 -1.67 -16.82 -6.82
CA ASP A 65 -0.82 -17.55 -7.74
C ASP A 65 0.53 -16.84 -7.92
N ARG A 66 1.41 -17.45 -8.73
CA ARG A 66 2.77 -16.94 -8.96
C ARG A 66 2.79 -15.55 -9.58
N ALA A 67 1.92 -15.27 -10.55
CA ALA A 67 1.90 -13.98 -11.26
C ALA A 67 1.32 -12.88 -10.37
N GLU A 68 0.29 -13.20 -9.61
CA GLU A 68 -0.31 -12.31 -8.62
C GLU A 68 0.66 -11.98 -7.49
N MET A 69 1.38 -12.99 -6.96
CA MET A 69 2.42 -12.78 -5.96
C MET A 69 3.56 -11.90 -6.51
N GLU A 70 3.98 -12.12 -7.75
CA GLU A 70 4.98 -11.30 -8.42
C GLU A 70 4.52 -9.84 -8.56
N ALA A 71 3.24 -9.61 -8.89
CA ALA A 71 2.64 -8.28 -8.96
C ALA A 71 2.62 -7.59 -7.58
N VAL A 72 2.22 -8.29 -6.52
CA VAL A 72 2.24 -7.75 -5.15
C VAL A 72 3.66 -7.45 -4.68
N LEU A 73 4.62 -8.33 -4.95
CA LEU A 73 6.04 -8.05 -4.65
C LEU A 73 6.56 -6.85 -5.45
N GLY A 74 6.14 -6.69 -6.70
CA GLY A 74 6.46 -5.53 -7.52
C GLY A 74 5.90 -4.23 -6.95
N HIS A 75 4.68 -4.27 -6.40
CA HIS A 75 4.06 -3.15 -5.69
C HIS A 75 4.89 -2.77 -4.45
N GLU A 76 5.20 -3.73 -3.59
CA GLU A 76 6.02 -3.48 -2.39
C GLU A 76 7.43 -3.00 -2.72
N LEU A 77 8.05 -3.55 -3.77
CA LEU A 77 9.36 -3.11 -4.23
C LEU A 77 9.31 -1.67 -4.76
N THR A 78 8.20 -1.25 -5.37
CA THR A 78 8.01 0.12 -5.85
C THR A 78 8.01 1.12 -4.70
N HIS A 79 7.40 0.78 -3.56
CA HIS A 79 7.50 1.62 -2.34
C HIS A 79 8.96 1.80 -1.87
N ILE A 80 9.78 0.76 -1.99
CA ILE A 80 11.22 0.81 -1.66
C ILE A 80 11.97 1.70 -2.66
N ILE A 81 11.74 1.50 -3.96
CA ILE A 81 12.35 2.28 -5.05
C ILE A 81 12.08 3.77 -4.84
N ASN A 82 10.82 4.12 -4.56
CA ASN A 82 10.36 5.50 -4.45
C ASN A 82 10.56 6.11 -3.05
N LYS A 83 11.08 5.32 -2.10
CA LYS A 83 11.38 5.73 -0.72
C LYS A 83 10.14 6.29 -0.01
N ASP A 84 9.04 5.58 -0.12
CA ASP A 84 7.72 6.05 0.32
C ASP A 84 7.68 6.22 1.83
N VAL A 85 8.19 5.23 2.58
CA VAL A 85 8.32 5.30 4.04
C VAL A 85 9.11 6.53 4.46
N ARG A 86 10.25 6.82 3.82
CA ARG A 86 11.07 8.00 4.14
C ARG A 86 10.31 9.29 3.83
N THR A 87 9.61 9.35 2.69
CA THR A 87 8.81 10.51 2.30
C THR A 87 7.70 10.77 3.32
N MET A 88 6.99 9.72 3.76
CA MET A 88 5.92 9.81 4.74
C MET A 88 6.43 10.20 6.13
N VAL A 89 7.60 9.72 6.54
CA VAL A 89 8.25 10.16 7.78
C VAL A 89 8.58 11.66 7.72
N ILE A 90 9.20 12.12 6.63
CA ILE A 90 9.53 13.55 6.45
C ILE A 90 8.25 14.40 6.44
N ALA A 91 7.21 13.98 5.72
CA ALA A 91 5.93 14.67 5.69
C ALA A 91 5.28 14.74 7.07
N SER A 92 5.36 13.67 7.87
CA SER A 92 4.83 13.62 9.23
C SER A 92 5.59 14.56 10.18
N ILE A 93 6.91 14.69 10.03
CA ILE A 93 7.72 15.66 10.79
C ILE A 93 7.25 17.09 10.50
N PHE A 94 7.10 17.46 9.23
CA PHE A 94 6.62 18.80 8.86
C PHE A 94 5.19 19.07 9.34
N ALA A 95 4.29 18.09 9.21
CA ALA A 95 2.93 18.20 9.75
C ALA A 95 2.94 18.38 11.28
N GLY A 96 3.82 17.68 11.99
CA GLY A 96 4.03 17.83 13.43
C GLY A 96 4.55 19.23 13.81
N ILE A 97 5.55 19.76 13.09
CA ILE A 97 6.08 21.11 13.29
C ILE A 97 4.97 22.15 13.10
N ILE A 98 4.20 22.05 12.01
CA ILE A 98 3.07 22.96 11.74
C ILE A 98 2.04 22.88 12.86
N SER A 99 1.72 21.68 13.35
CA SER A 99 0.75 21.47 14.43
C SER A 99 1.22 22.09 15.75
N VAL A 100 2.50 21.92 16.10
CA VAL A 100 3.10 22.53 17.30
C VAL A 100 3.13 24.06 17.19
N LEU A 101 3.47 24.61 16.02
CA LEU A 101 3.44 26.06 15.82
C LEU A 101 2.02 26.62 15.92
N ALA A 102 1.03 25.94 15.33
CA ALA A 102 -0.37 26.30 15.47
C ALA A 102 -0.84 26.25 16.94
N GLU A 103 -0.42 25.24 17.70
CA GLU A 103 -0.72 25.10 19.12
C GLU A 103 -0.03 26.18 19.97
N LEU A 104 1.23 26.52 19.69
CA LEU A 104 1.94 27.59 20.40
C LEU A 104 1.30 28.96 20.15
N LEU A 105 0.90 29.24 18.91
CA LEU A 105 0.15 30.45 18.56
C LEU A 105 -1.20 30.48 19.28
N PHE A 106 -1.92 29.36 19.33
CA PHE A 106 -3.14 29.21 20.10
C PHE A 106 -2.89 29.54 21.58
N ARG A 107 -1.97 28.83 22.24
CA ARG A 107 -1.66 29.04 23.67
C ARG A 107 -1.25 30.48 23.95
N GLY A 108 -0.46 31.11 23.07
CA GLY A 108 -0.08 32.53 23.17
C GLY A 108 -1.29 33.47 23.16
N LEU A 109 -2.27 33.24 22.28
CA LEU A 109 -3.50 34.03 22.21
C LEU A 109 -4.38 33.89 23.46
N PHE A 110 -4.40 32.72 24.11
CA PHE A 110 -5.18 32.47 25.34
C PHE A 110 -4.46 32.88 26.64
N TYR A 111 -3.12 32.83 26.68
CA TYR A 111 -2.32 33.21 27.85
C TYR A 111 -2.16 34.73 28.00
N VAL A 112 -2.41 35.50 26.93
CA VAL A 112 -2.69 36.94 27.02
C VAL A 112 -4.05 37.10 27.68
N ARG A 113 -4.05 37.00 29.01
CA ARG A 113 -5.18 37.25 29.88
C ARG A 113 -5.76 38.64 29.53
N PRO A 114 -7.08 38.79 29.31
CA PRO A 114 -7.71 40.10 29.15
C PRO A 114 -7.66 40.82 30.50
N GLY A 115 -6.52 41.43 30.79
CA GLY A 115 -6.21 42.16 32.00
C GLY A 115 -6.26 43.67 31.76
N ARG A 116 -7.46 44.24 31.92
CA ARG A 116 -7.69 45.59 32.46
C ARG A 116 -7.41 46.80 31.54
N GLY A 117 -7.97 46.82 30.33
CA GLY A 117 -8.13 48.04 29.53
C GLY A 117 -9.49 48.06 28.85
N LYS A 118 -10.35 49.03 29.21
CA LYS A 118 -11.80 49.03 28.94
C LYS A 118 -12.19 49.23 27.46
N ASP A 119 -11.26 49.40 26.51
CA ASP A 119 -11.61 49.99 25.20
C ASP A 119 -11.10 49.27 23.94
N ASN A 120 -10.66 48.00 24.00
CA ASN A 120 -10.19 47.29 22.79
C ASN A 120 -11.21 46.29 22.23
N LYS A 121 -12.26 46.82 21.56
CA LYS A 121 -13.34 46.03 20.92
C LYS A 121 -12.88 45.07 19.81
N ASN A 122 -11.62 45.17 19.37
CA ASN A 122 -11.07 44.41 18.24
C ASN A 122 -10.28 43.15 18.63
N ALA A 123 -10.01 42.92 19.92
CA ALA A 123 -9.19 41.79 20.37
C ALA A 123 -9.88 40.42 20.20
N GLY A 124 -11.19 40.34 20.47
CA GLY A 124 -11.97 39.11 20.31
C GLY A 124 -12.02 38.60 18.85
N PRO A 125 -12.37 39.45 17.86
CA PRO A 125 -12.34 39.07 16.45
C PRO A 125 -10.97 38.60 15.96
N LEU A 126 -9.88 39.22 16.40
CA LEU A 126 -8.51 38.81 16.02
C LEU A 126 -8.13 37.43 16.57
N ILE A 127 -8.54 37.11 17.79
CA ILE A 127 -8.33 35.77 18.38
C ILE A 127 -9.12 34.72 17.60
N LEU A 128 -10.38 35.02 17.21
CA LEU A 128 -11.20 34.12 16.40
C LEU A 128 -10.62 33.89 15.00
N ILE A 129 -10.08 34.93 14.36
CA ILE A 129 -9.38 34.80 13.07
C ILE A 129 -8.12 33.94 13.22
N GLY A 130 -7.32 34.15 14.26
CA GLY A 130 -6.15 33.31 14.57
C GLY A 130 -6.52 31.84 14.78
N LEU A 131 -7.62 31.58 15.50
CA LEU A 131 -8.16 30.23 15.71
C LEU A 131 -8.59 29.57 14.39
N ALA A 132 -9.29 30.31 13.54
CA ALA A 132 -9.73 29.82 12.24
C ALA A 132 -8.54 29.45 11.35
N ILE A 133 -7.49 30.29 11.31
CA ILE A 133 -6.27 30.03 10.53
C ILE A 133 -5.54 28.78 11.06
N ALA A 134 -5.38 28.65 12.38
CA ALA A 134 -4.74 27.49 13.00
C ALA A 134 -5.51 26.19 12.71
N ALA A 135 -6.83 26.21 12.85
CA ALA A 135 -7.68 25.06 12.54
C ALA A 135 -7.57 24.65 11.06
N VAL A 136 -7.62 25.62 10.14
CA VAL A 136 -7.44 25.38 8.71
C VAL A 136 -6.06 24.81 8.40
N GLY A 137 -5.00 25.32 9.04
CA GLY A 137 -3.64 24.81 8.87
C GLY A 137 -3.48 23.34 9.25
N THR A 138 -4.03 22.94 10.40
CA THR A 138 -4.00 21.54 10.86
C THR A 138 -4.80 20.62 9.91
N VAL A 139 -6.00 21.03 9.50
CA VAL A 139 -6.81 20.27 8.54
C VAL A 139 -6.06 20.11 7.22
N LEU A 140 -5.46 21.18 6.70
CA LEU A 140 -4.71 21.15 5.45
C LEU A 140 -3.49 20.21 5.55
N ALA A 141 -2.75 20.22 6.66
CA ALA A 141 -1.62 19.33 6.87
C ALA A 141 -2.03 17.84 6.85
N VAL A 142 -3.17 17.51 7.47
CA VAL A 142 -3.73 16.15 7.43
C VAL A 142 -4.15 15.77 6.00
N LEU A 143 -4.83 16.68 5.29
CA LEU A 143 -5.26 16.44 3.91
C LEU A 143 -4.09 16.22 2.96
N ILE A 144 -3.01 17.00 3.09
CA ILE A 144 -1.78 16.81 2.30
C ILE A 144 -1.19 15.43 2.56
N ARG A 145 -1.08 15.01 3.84
CA ARG A 145 -0.57 13.69 4.21
C ARG A 145 -1.41 12.57 3.60
N LEU A 146 -2.74 12.66 3.69
CA LEU A 146 -3.67 11.67 3.13
C LEU A 146 -3.58 11.62 1.60
N SER A 147 -3.48 12.79 0.95
CA SER A 147 -3.32 12.89 -0.51
C SER A 147 -2.00 12.27 -0.97
N LEU A 148 -0.90 12.50 -0.24
CA LEU A 148 0.39 11.91 -0.54
C LEU A 148 0.33 10.38 -0.42
N SER A 149 -0.28 9.86 0.66
CA SER A 149 -0.48 8.42 0.87
C SER A 149 -1.20 7.79 -0.32
N ARG A 150 -2.36 8.35 -0.71
CA ARG A 150 -3.15 7.82 -1.83
C ARG A 150 -2.44 7.89 -3.17
N THR A 151 -1.69 8.95 -3.42
CA THR A 151 -0.95 9.12 -4.68
C THR A 151 0.15 8.06 -4.81
N ARG A 152 0.81 7.70 -3.70
CA ARG A 152 1.86 6.68 -3.69
C ARG A 152 1.33 5.29 -4.01
N GLU A 153 0.11 4.95 -3.60
CA GLU A 153 -0.54 3.69 -3.96
C GLU A 153 -0.73 3.54 -5.48
N TYR A 154 -1.24 4.57 -6.17
CA TYR A 154 -1.37 4.53 -7.64
C TYR A 154 -0.02 4.43 -8.34
N VAL A 155 1.01 5.10 -7.80
CA VAL A 155 2.38 4.99 -8.32
C VAL A 155 2.95 3.61 -8.09
N ALA A 156 2.64 2.98 -6.95
CA ALA A 156 3.06 1.62 -6.63
C ALA A 156 2.36 0.59 -7.52
N ASP A 157 1.07 0.77 -7.82
CA ASP A 157 0.34 -0.05 -8.80
C ASP A 157 0.93 0.07 -10.21
N ALA A 158 1.18 1.30 -10.66
CA ALA A 158 1.81 1.55 -11.94
C ALA A 158 3.22 0.94 -12.00
N GLY A 159 4.01 1.06 -10.93
CA GLY A 159 5.35 0.48 -10.84
C GLY A 159 5.33 -1.05 -10.80
N ALA A 160 4.35 -1.66 -10.14
CA ALA A 160 4.14 -3.11 -10.17
C ALA A 160 3.89 -3.61 -11.60
N VAL A 161 3.02 -2.93 -12.34
CA VAL A 161 2.77 -3.25 -13.75
C VAL A 161 4.00 -2.96 -14.61
N GLU A 162 4.72 -1.87 -14.35
CA GLU A 162 5.95 -1.55 -15.08
C GLU A 162 7.04 -2.61 -14.85
N LEU A 163 7.13 -3.17 -13.65
CA LEU A 163 8.08 -4.22 -13.28
C LEU A 163 7.71 -5.58 -13.85
N THR A 164 6.44 -5.98 -13.71
CA THR A 164 5.97 -7.33 -14.06
C THR A 164 5.47 -7.45 -15.50
N LYS A 165 5.15 -6.32 -16.13
CA LYS A 165 4.46 -6.23 -17.43
C LYS A 165 3.11 -6.95 -17.45
N ASN A 166 2.47 -7.10 -16.29
CA ASN A 166 1.24 -7.87 -16.13
C ASN A 166 0.18 -7.09 -15.32
N PRO A 167 -0.62 -6.23 -15.98
CA PRO A 167 -1.69 -5.49 -15.31
C PRO A 167 -2.81 -6.41 -14.81
N ASP A 168 -3.09 -7.51 -15.51
CA ASP A 168 -4.17 -8.45 -15.17
C ASP A 168 -3.88 -9.17 -13.85
N ALA A 169 -2.62 -9.58 -13.63
CA ALA A 169 -2.20 -10.17 -12.37
C ALA A 169 -2.32 -9.19 -11.19
N MET A 170 -2.03 -7.90 -11.41
CA MET A 170 -2.20 -6.88 -10.38
C MET A 170 -3.68 -6.66 -10.04
N ILE A 171 -4.54 -6.59 -11.06
CA ILE A 171 -6.01 -6.47 -10.86
C ILE A 171 -6.56 -7.71 -10.13
N SER A 172 -6.17 -8.92 -10.55
CA SER A 172 -6.61 -10.17 -9.92
C SER A 172 -6.14 -10.27 -8.46
N ALA A 173 -4.89 -9.89 -8.18
CA ALA A 173 -4.37 -9.84 -6.82
C ALA A 173 -5.18 -8.87 -5.94
N LEU A 174 -5.44 -7.65 -6.42
CA LEU A 174 -6.25 -6.67 -5.71
C LEU A 174 -7.66 -7.18 -5.41
N ARG A 175 -8.31 -7.85 -6.38
CA ARG A 175 -9.61 -8.48 -6.17
C ARG A 175 -9.61 -9.57 -5.10
N LYS A 176 -8.52 -10.34 -4.98
CA LYS A 176 -8.38 -11.39 -3.96
C LYS A 176 -8.11 -10.83 -2.57
N ILE A 177 -7.38 -9.71 -2.48
CA ILE A 177 -6.98 -9.08 -1.22
C ILE A 177 -8.13 -8.28 -0.60
N ASP A 178 -9.01 -7.71 -1.42
CA ASP A 178 -10.10 -6.83 -1.01
C ASP A 178 -10.91 -7.37 0.17
N GLY A 179 -10.82 -6.70 1.31
CA GLY A 179 -11.59 -7.03 2.50
C GLY A 179 -11.08 -8.21 3.33
N HIS A 180 -9.89 -8.75 3.02
CA HIS A 180 -9.29 -9.92 3.69
C HIS A 180 -7.88 -9.67 4.28
N SER A 181 -7.41 -8.43 4.30
CA SER A 181 -6.04 -8.04 4.70
C SER A 181 -5.85 -7.73 6.20
N THR A 182 -6.94 -7.69 6.98
CA THR A 182 -6.90 -7.15 8.35
C THR A 182 -6.01 -7.97 9.26
N LEU A 183 -4.86 -7.41 9.62
CA LEU A 183 -3.98 -7.88 10.69
C LEU A 183 -4.26 -7.06 11.96
N GLN A 184 -4.37 -7.73 13.11
CA GLN A 184 -4.32 -7.02 14.39
C GLN A 184 -2.87 -6.57 14.64
N ALA A 185 -2.59 -5.29 14.39
CA ALA A 185 -1.31 -4.67 14.67
C ALA A 185 -1.48 -3.31 15.36
N PRO A 186 -0.46 -2.82 16.10
CA PRO A 186 -0.47 -1.48 16.69
C PRO A 186 -0.73 -0.41 15.62
N ASP A 187 -1.43 0.67 15.98
CA ASP A 187 -1.86 1.74 15.06
C ASP A 187 -0.71 2.35 14.24
N GLU A 188 0.50 2.32 14.81
CA GLU A 188 1.74 2.80 14.19
C GLU A 188 2.18 2.00 12.95
N VAL A 189 1.79 0.71 12.87
CA VAL A 189 2.14 -0.21 11.78
C VAL A 189 0.97 -0.40 10.80
N ARG A 190 -0.28 -0.14 11.24
CA ARG A 190 -1.48 -0.28 10.41
C ARG A 190 -1.45 0.54 9.12
N GLY A 191 -0.77 1.69 9.13
CA GLY A 191 -0.60 2.53 7.95
C GLY A 191 0.37 1.98 6.88
N MET A 192 0.98 0.80 7.10
CA MET A 192 1.87 0.14 6.15
C MET A 192 1.21 -1.06 5.43
N PHE A 193 -0.03 -1.41 5.76
CA PHE A 193 -0.70 -2.60 5.23
C PHE A 193 -1.30 -2.38 3.84
N LEU A 194 -1.23 -3.39 2.96
CA LEU A 194 -1.76 -3.35 1.59
C LEU A 194 -3.23 -2.92 1.48
N ASP A 195 -4.03 -3.31 2.48
CA ASP A 195 -5.41 -2.90 2.63
C ASP A 195 -5.68 -2.66 4.13
N ASN A 196 -5.96 -1.42 4.50
CA ASN A 196 -6.40 -1.01 5.84
C ASN A 196 -7.76 -0.30 5.70
N GLN A 197 -8.70 -0.93 5.01
CA GLN A 197 -10.10 -0.52 4.97
C GLN A 197 -10.74 -0.76 6.35
N ASP A 198 -10.69 0.25 7.23
CA ASP A 198 -11.73 0.40 8.23
C ASP A 198 -13.05 0.59 7.45
N ARG A 199 -13.96 -0.37 7.56
CA ARG A 199 -15.28 -0.40 6.89
C ARG A 199 -16.23 0.68 7.44
N GLY A 200 -15.80 1.93 7.44
CA GLY A 200 -16.61 3.07 7.81
C GLY A 200 -17.11 3.80 6.56
N SER A 201 -18.43 3.91 6.42
CA SER A 201 -19.04 4.72 5.36
C SER A 201 -18.95 6.21 5.71
N GLY A 202 -18.53 7.05 4.76
CA GLY A 202 -18.55 8.51 4.92
C GLY A 202 -17.19 9.12 5.31
N LEU A 203 -17.09 9.73 6.49
CA LEU A 203 -15.87 10.41 6.97
C LEU A 203 -14.70 9.44 7.21
N ASP A 204 -14.97 8.16 7.51
CA ASP A 204 -13.93 7.15 7.73
C ASP A 204 -13.18 6.80 6.44
N ALA A 205 -13.86 6.82 5.28
CA ALA A 205 -13.22 6.73 3.96
C ALA A 205 -12.31 7.94 3.64
N LEU A 206 -12.46 9.06 4.36
CA LEU A 206 -11.53 10.19 4.28
C LEU A 206 -10.27 9.93 5.10
N PHE A 207 -10.32 9.10 6.14
CA PHE A 207 -9.18 8.73 6.98
C PHE A 207 -8.48 7.42 6.55
N SER A 208 -9.04 6.69 5.58
CA SER A 208 -8.35 5.54 4.95
C SER A 208 -7.02 5.97 4.34
N THR A 209 -5.95 5.27 4.72
CA THR A 209 -4.58 5.49 4.24
C THR A 209 -4.38 5.04 2.79
N HIS A 210 -5.29 4.20 2.27
CA HIS A 210 -5.29 3.69 0.90
C HIS A 210 -6.53 4.16 0.15
N PRO A 211 -6.45 4.42 -1.16
CA PRO A 211 -7.62 4.65 -1.99
C PRO A 211 -8.44 3.35 -2.11
N PRO A 212 -9.77 3.43 -2.32
CA PRO A 212 -10.62 2.26 -2.55
C PRO A 212 -10.05 1.37 -3.67
N ILE A 213 -10.09 0.05 -3.46
CA ILE A 213 -9.50 -0.92 -4.39
C ILE A 213 -10.15 -0.82 -5.78
N GLU A 214 -11.44 -0.53 -5.85
CA GLU A 214 -12.16 -0.34 -7.12
C GLU A 214 -11.60 0.83 -7.93
N LYS A 215 -11.12 1.89 -7.26
CA LYS A 215 -10.49 3.03 -7.95
C LYS A 215 -9.11 2.66 -8.47
N ARG A 216 -8.36 1.84 -7.73
CA ARG A 216 -7.06 1.30 -8.17
C ARG A 216 -7.23 0.41 -9.39
N ILE A 217 -8.19 -0.52 -9.34
CA ILE A 217 -8.55 -1.39 -10.47
C ILE A 217 -8.98 -0.56 -11.68
N ALA A 218 -9.87 0.42 -11.49
CA ALA A 218 -10.30 1.29 -12.58
C ALA A 218 -9.12 2.06 -13.23
N ALA A 219 -8.16 2.54 -12.42
CA ALA A 219 -6.96 3.17 -12.94
C ALA A 219 -6.08 2.18 -13.73
N LEU A 220 -5.92 0.94 -13.26
CA LEU A 220 -5.17 -0.09 -13.97
C LEU A 220 -5.83 -0.47 -15.31
N ILE A 221 -7.15 -0.60 -15.36
CA ILE A 221 -7.88 -0.82 -16.61
C ILE A 221 -7.68 0.37 -17.56
N GLN A 222 -7.86 1.59 -17.06
CA GLN A 222 -7.82 2.81 -17.87
C GLN A 222 -6.42 3.10 -18.44
N PHE A 223 -5.37 2.96 -17.61
CA PHE A 223 -4.03 3.43 -17.96
C PHE A 223 -3.05 2.32 -18.32
N ALA A 224 -3.26 1.10 -17.82
CA ALA A 224 -2.41 -0.04 -18.11
C ALA A 224 -3.06 -1.07 -19.06
N GLY A 225 -4.34 -0.92 -19.40
CA GLY A 225 -5.05 -1.78 -20.35
C GLY A 225 -5.38 -3.16 -19.80
N GLY A 226 -5.40 -3.33 -18.47
CA GLY A 226 -5.72 -4.61 -17.85
C GLY A 226 -7.20 -4.98 -17.95
N ILE A 227 -7.48 -6.27 -17.83
CA ILE A 227 -8.82 -6.86 -17.90
C ILE A 227 -9.24 -7.31 -16.50
N ASP A 228 -10.38 -6.81 -16.04
CA ASP A 228 -11.01 -7.26 -14.79
C ASP A 228 -12.05 -8.33 -15.09
N ASN A 229 -11.78 -9.55 -14.61
CA ASN A 229 -12.68 -10.69 -14.78
C ASN A 229 -13.81 -10.74 -13.72
N GLY A 230 -13.91 -9.71 -12.87
CA GLY A 230 -14.98 -9.56 -11.87
C GLY A 230 -14.60 -10.08 -10.47
N PRO A 231 -15.56 -10.05 -9.52
CA PRO A 231 -15.35 -10.50 -8.16
C PRO A 231 -15.01 -12.00 -8.10
N TRP A 232 -14.03 -12.35 -7.27
CA TRP A 232 -13.63 -13.74 -7.04
C TRP A 232 -14.68 -14.49 -6.21
N GLY A 233 -15.74 -14.90 -6.89
CA GLY A 233 -16.83 -15.77 -6.45
C GLY A 233 -17.51 -16.48 -7.63
N ASP A 234 -17.40 -15.91 -8.84
CA ASP A 234 -18.02 -16.44 -10.07
C ASP A 234 -17.02 -17.15 -11.00
N LEU A 235 -15.72 -17.17 -10.67
CA LEU A 235 -14.69 -17.89 -11.40
C LEU A 235 -14.36 -19.18 -10.65
N GLU A 236 -15.27 -20.14 -10.76
CA GLU A 236 -15.01 -21.54 -10.46
C GLU A 236 -13.73 -21.95 -11.20
N ALA A 237 -12.81 -22.59 -10.46
CA ALA A 237 -11.47 -22.95 -10.87
C ALA A 237 -11.35 -23.24 -12.38
N ALA A 238 -10.88 -22.26 -13.16
CA ALA A 238 -10.43 -22.55 -14.50
C ALA A 238 -9.29 -23.57 -14.35
N PRO A 239 -9.43 -24.79 -14.87
CA PRO A 239 -8.35 -25.75 -14.80
C PRO A 239 -7.13 -25.11 -15.46
N ALA A 240 -5.97 -25.20 -14.80
CA ALA A 240 -4.70 -24.76 -15.37
C ALA A 240 -4.65 -25.19 -16.85
N PRO A 241 -4.27 -24.30 -17.79
CA PRO A 241 -4.25 -24.67 -19.20
C PRO A 241 -3.38 -25.91 -19.35
N GLY A 242 -4.03 -27.04 -19.57
CA GLY A 242 -3.36 -28.32 -19.65
C GLY A 242 -2.38 -28.22 -20.78
N THR A 243 -1.11 -28.55 -20.51
CA THR A 243 -0.09 -28.80 -21.52
C THR A 243 -0.38 -30.11 -22.27
N ALA A 244 -1.63 -30.29 -22.69
CA ALA A 244 -2.05 -31.35 -23.58
C ALA A 244 -1.46 -31.05 -24.95
N VAL A 245 -0.25 -31.57 -25.16
CA VAL A 245 0.25 -31.83 -26.51
C VAL A 245 -0.81 -32.71 -27.18
N PRO A 246 -1.38 -32.32 -28.33
CA PRO A 246 -2.32 -33.18 -29.05
C PRO A 246 -1.59 -34.48 -29.38
N SER A 247 -2.09 -35.61 -28.89
CA SER A 247 -1.56 -36.92 -29.23
C SER A 247 -1.84 -37.19 -30.70
N THR A 248 -0.77 -37.25 -31.51
CA THR A 248 -0.84 -37.68 -32.90
C THR A 248 -1.35 -39.12 -32.95
N PRO A 249 -2.38 -39.46 -33.74
CA PRO A 249 -2.81 -40.85 -33.86
C PRO A 249 -1.70 -41.67 -34.52
N SER A 250 -1.24 -42.74 -33.86
CA SER A 250 -0.32 -43.69 -34.47
C SER A 250 -1.05 -44.44 -35.59
N THR A 251 -0.88 -44.00 -36.83
CA THR A 251 -1.35 -44.75 -37.99
C THR A 251 -0.31 -45.83 -38.26
N SER A 252 -0.57 -47.05 -37.80
CA SER A 252 0.20 -48.22 -38.20
C SER A 252 -0.08 -48.50 -39.68
N VAL A 253 0.90 -48.23 -40.55
CA VAL A 253 0.85 -48.63 -41.96
C VAL A 253 1.01 -50.15 -42.03
N PRO A 254 0.05 -50.91 -42.56
CA PRO A 254 0.25 -52.32 -42.83
C PRO A 254 1.24 -52.46 -44.00
N ILE A 255 2.32 -53.19 -43.75
CA ILE A 255 3.26 -53.62 -44.79
C ILE A 255 2.56 -54.75 -45.56
N SER A 256 2.40 -54.57 -46.87
CA SER A 256 2.01 -55.61 -47.83
C SER A 256 2.97 -55.57 -48.99
#